data_AF-A0A2N0P2K9-F1
#
_entry.id   AF-A0A2N0P2K9-F1
#
_cell.length_a   1.000
_cell.length_b   1.000
_cell.length_c   1.000
_cell.angle_alpha   90.00
_cell.angle_beta   90.00
_cell.angle_gamma   90.00
#
_symmetry.space_group_name_H-M   'P 1'
#
loop_
_entity.id
_entity.type
_entity.pdbx_description
1 polymer ?
#
loop_
_entity_poly.entity_id
_entity_poly.type
_entity_poly.pdbx_seq_one_letter_code
_entity_poly.pdbx_strand_id
1 'polypeptide(L)'
;MNLLNMDLVPVQEINPKPLIIKKVGHNKLIAEVTWDGTLENDNVPVRTKFRCFSDAVTVKGPKHALFGDRKVNFEIKVHKKNVNVKCRYGVQDGSTFIKRIRFQT
;
A
#
# COMPACT_ATOMS: atom_id res chain seq x y z
N MET A 1 -22.75 -20.86 -33.78
CA MET A 1 -21.61 -21.13 -32.88
C MET A 1 -22.06 -20.84 -31.47
N ASN A 2 -22.31 -21.89 -30.68
CA ASN A 2 -22.75 -21.75 -29.29
C ASN A 2 -21.53 -21.52 -28.39
N LEU A 3 -21.44 -20.33 -27.80
CA LEU A 3 -20.54 -20.01 -26.69
C LEU A 3 -21.12 -20.65 -25.41
N LEU A 4 -20.89 -21.94 -25.17
CA LEU A 4 -21.29 -22.60 -23.91
C LEU A 4 -20.08 -23.23 -23.23
N ASN A 5 -19.93 -22.86 -21.96
CA ASN A 5 -19.10 -23.45 -20.90
C ASN A 5 -17.58 -23.27 -21.03
N MET A 6 -17.11 -22.07 -20.67
CA MET A 6 -15.77 -21.94 -20.12
C MET A 6 -15.86 -22.20 -18.61
N ASP A 7 -15.24 -23.28 -18.14
CA ASP A 7 -14.96 -23.47 -16.71
C ASP A 7 -13.94 -22.42 -16.27
N LEU A 8 -14.41 -21.39 -15.56
CA LEU A 8 -13.56 -20.33 -15.05
C LEU A 8 -12.78 -20.84 -13.84
N VAL A 9 -11.46 -20.78 -13.89
CA VAL A 9 -10.60 -21.07 -12.74
C VAL A 9 -10.58 -19.84 -11.83
N PRO A 10 -10.92 -19.96 -10.53
CA PRO A 10 -10.83 -18.87 -9.58
C PRO A 10 -9.37 -18.40 -9.45
N VAL A 11 -9.13 -17.10 -9.66
CA VAL A 11 -7.81 -16.49 -9.50
C VAL A 11 -7.80 -15.66 -8.23
N GLN A 12 -6.83 -15.96 -7.38
CA GLN A 12 -6.48 -15.16 -6.21
C GLN A 12 -5.72 -13.93 -6.68
N GLU A 13 -6.19 -12.75 -6.26
CA GLU A 13 -5.56 -11.48 -6.64
C GLU A 13 -5.78 -10.46 -5.53
N ILE A 14 -4.72 -9.77 -5.10
CA ILE A 14 -4.84 -8.52 -4.34
C ILE A 14 -4.57 -7.30 -5.23
N ASN A 15 -5.51 -6.37 -5.18
CA ASN A 15 -5.54 -5.17 -5.98
C ASN A 15 -5.22 -3.93 -5.13
N PRO A 16 -4.03 -3.32 -5.26
CA PRO A 16 -3.67 -2.14 -4.48
C PRO A 16 -4.43 -0.90 -4.96
N LYS A 17 -5.10 -0.22 -4.05
CA LYS A 17 -5.85 1.03 -4.31
C LYS A 17 -4.92 2.26 -4.31
N PRO A 18 -5.39 3.42 -4.81
CA PRO A 18 -4.63 4.67 -4.73
C PRO A 18 -4.21 5.00 -3.29
N LEU A 19 -2.98 5.49 -3.13
CA LEU A 19 -2.47 5.89 -1.82
C LEU A 19 -3.20 7.14 -1.34
N ILE A 20 -3.54 7.18 -0.06
CA ILE A 20 -4.02 8.38 0.61
C ILE A 20 -2.96 8.86 1.60
N ILE A 21 -2.56 10.13 1.49
CA ILE A 21 -1.67 10.78 2.47
C ILE A 21 -2.47 11.83 3.23
N LYS A 22 -2.56 11.69 4.55
CA LYS A 22 -3.28 12.59 5.45
C LYS A 22 -2.27 13.39 6.28
N LYS A 23 -2.45 14.70 6.39
CA LYS A 23 -1.72 15.53 7.35
C LYS A 23 -2.45 15.49 8.69
N VAL A 24 -1.80 14.97 9.73
CA VAL A 24 -2.40 14.75 11.05
C VAL A 24 -1.72 15.56 12.17
N GLY A 25 -0.84 16.48 11.78
CA GLY A 25 -0.14 17.36 12.70
C GLY A 25 0.85 18.25 11.95
N HIS A 26 1.60 19.05 12.69
CA HIS A 26 2.52 20.02 12.09
C HIS A 26 3.64 19.35 11.28
N ASN A 27 4.19 18.24 11.79
CA ASN A 27 5.30 17.49 11.20
C ASN A 27 4.99 15.98 11.07
N LYS A 28 3.71 15.62 11.00
CA LYS A 28 3.25 14.22 10.96
C LYS A 28 2.25 14.01 9.82
N LEU A 29 2.53 13.03 8.98
CA LEU A 29 1.63 12.53 7.95
C LEU A 29 1.31 11.05 8.22
N ILE A 30 0.17 10.59 7.72
CA ILE A 30 -0.19 9.17 7.66
C ILE A 30 -0.36 8.80 6.20
N ALA A 31 0.38 7.80 5.75
CA ALA A 31 0.17 7.14 4.47
C ALA A 31 -0.68 5.89 4.68
N GLU A 32 -1.89 5.92 4.16
CA GLU A 32 -2.84 4.82 4.19
C GLU A 32 -2.69 4.01 2.91
N VAL A 33 -2.18 2.78 3.05
CA VAL A 33 -2.05 1.80 1.96
C VAL A 33 -3.23 0.86 2.07
N THR A 34 -4.08 0.84 1.05
CA THR A 34 -5.30 0.01 1.02
C THR A 34 -5.29 -0.94 -0.17
N TRP A 35 -6.01 -2.04 -0.05
CA TRP A 35 -6.16 -3.03 -1.11
C TRP A 35 -7.56 -3.62 -1.13
N ASP A 36 -7.91 -4.17 -2.29
CA ASP A 36 -9.01 -5.10 -2.46
C ASP A 36 -8.49 -6.47 -2.88
N GLY A 37 -9.39 -7.43 -3.06
CA GLY A 37 -9.05 -8.71 -3.66
C GLY A 37 -10.11 -9.78 -3.44
N THR A 38 -9.99 -10.84 -4.21
CA THR A 38 -10.92 -11.98 -4.21
C THR A 38 -10.19 -13.26 -3.81
N LEU A 39 -10.93 -14.19 -3.19
CA LEU A 39 -10.48 -15.57 -2.94
C LEU A 39 -9.28 -15.72 -1.99
N GLU A 40 -8.95 -14.66 -1.26
CA GLU A 40 -8.00 -14.65 -0.16
C GLU A 40 -8.72 -14.88 1.17
N ASN A 41 -8.14 -15.72 2.03
CA ASN A 41 -8.61 -15.86 3.40
C ASN A 41 -8.20 -14.60 4.18
N ASP A 42 -9.16 -13.98 4.88
CA ASP A 42 -8.93 -12.74 5.62
C ASP A 42 -7.79 -12.82 6.64
N ASN A 43 -7.42 -14.02 7.10
CA ASN A 43 -6.33 -14.25 8.05
C ASN A 43 -4.96 -14.46 7.38
N VAL A 44 -4.86 -14.38 6.06
CA VAL A 44 -3.59 -14.52 5.35
C VAL A 44 -2.72 -13.28 5.60
N PRO A 45 -1.44 -13.45 6.01
CA PRO A 45 -0.52 -12.33 6.15
C PRO A 45 -0.28 -11.62 4.82
N VAL A 46 -0.43 -10.30 4.84
CA VAL A 46 -0.19 -9.45 3.68
C VAL A 46 1.08 -8.63 3.89
N ARG A 47 2.00 -8.72 2.92
CA ARG A 47 3.23 -7.93 2.94
C ARG A 47 2.95 -6.56 2.34
N THR A 48 3.00 -5.53 3.17
CA THR A 48 2.87 -4.14 2.73
C THR A 48 4.22 -3.44 2.78
N LYS A 49 4.43 -2.48 1.88
CA LYS A 49 5.66 -1.70 1.82
C LYS A 49 5.34 -0.24 1.66
N PHE A 50 6.04 0.60 2.42
CA PHE A 50 6.10 2.04 2.21
C PHE A 50 7.52 2.51 2.55
N ARG A 51 8.27 2.96 1.55
CA ARG A 51 9.65 3.40 1.71
C ARG A 51 9.88 4.71 0.99
N CYS A 52 10.40 5.69 1.70
CA CYS A 52 10.84 6.96 1.13
C CYS A 52 12.37 6.99 1.02
N PHE A 53 12.88 7.72 0.03
CA PHE A 53 14.30 7.79 -0.32
C PHE A 53 14.82 9.21 -0.09
N SER A 54 14.63 9.72 1.13
CA SER A 54 15.06 11.06 1.54
C SER A 54 15.25 11.09 3.05
N ASP A 55 16.25 11.83 3.52
CA ASP A 55 16.48 12.10 4.94
C ASP A 55 15.50 13.15 5.51
N ALA A 56 14.71 13.79 4.66
CA ALA A 56 13.67 14.74 5.06
C ALA A 56 12.54 14.08 5.86
N VAL A 57 12.40 12.75 5.78
CA VAL A 57 11.33 12.01 6.45
C VAL A 57 11.82 10.69 7.06
N THR A 58 11.15 10.24 8.12
CA THR A 58 11.24 8.87 8.61
C THR A 58 9.88 8.20 8.49
N VAL A 59 9.88 6.95 8.02
CA VAL A 59 8.67 6.15 7.89
C VAL A 59 8.68 5.04 8.94
N LYS A 60 7.59 4.91 9.68
CA LYS A 60 7.32 3.80 10.59
C LYS A 60 6.08 3.05 10.12
N GLY A 61 6.24 1.78 9.79
CA GLY A 61 5.14 0.92 9.36
C GLY A 61 4.55 0.05 10.47
N PRO A 62 3.45 -0.65 10.17
CA PRO A 62 2.93 -1.70 11.04
C PRO A 62 3.90 -2.89 11.10
N LYS A 63 3.80 -3.70 12.16
CA LYS A 63 4.58 -4.95 12.27
C LYS A 63 4.00 -6.07 11.39
N HIS A 64 2.68 -6.18 11.38
CA HIS A 64 1.93 -7.21 10.67
C HIS A 64 0.67 -6.61 10.06
N ALA A 65 0.18 -7.23 8.99
CA ALA A 65 -1.08 -6.91 8.34
C ALA A 65 -1.68 -8.21 7.82
N LEU A 66 -3.00 -8.34 7.93
CA LEU A 66 -3.76 -9.46 7.40
C LEU A 66 -4.59 -8.98 6.21
N PHE A 67 -4.91 -9.88 5.30
CA PHE A 67 -5.70 -9.53 4.12
C PHE A 67 -7.03 -8.87 4.47
N GLY A 68 -7.71 -9.39 5.50
CA GLY A 68 -8.99 -8.89 6.01
C GLY A 68 -8.92 -7.48 6.60
N ASP A 69 -7.73 -6.98 6.95
CA ASP A 69 -7.57 -5.60 7.41
C ASP A 69 -7.95 -4.60 6.30
N ARG A 70 -7.73 -4.98 5.02
CA ARG A 70 -7.93 -4.18 3.79
C ARG A 70 -7.14 -2.87 3.74
N LYS A 71 -6.42 -2.53 4.81
CA LYS A 71 -5.62 -1.31 4.94
C LYS A 71 -4.53 -1.45 5.98
N VAL A 72 -3.47 -0.65 5.81
CA VAL A 72 -2.50 -0.32 6.85
C VAL A 72 -2.10 1.14 6.81
N ASN A 73 -1.68 1.64 7.98
CA ASN A 73 -1.18 2.99 8.13
C ASN A 73 0.33 2.99 8.37
N PHE A 74 1.03 3.80 7.59
CA PHE A 74 2.43 4.15 7.81
C PHE A 74 2.50 5.57 8.36
N GLU A 75 3.16 5.73 9.50
CA GLU A 75 3.44 7.05 10.05
C GLU A 75 4.67 7.65 9.37
N ILE A 76 4.54 8.88 8.90
CA ILE A 76 5.63 9.65 8.31
C ILE A 76 5.91 10.84 9.21
N LYS A 77 7.11 10.86 9.79
CA LYS A 77 7.63 12.02 10.53
C LYS A 77 8.43 12.89 9.57
N VAL A 78 8.10 14.18 9.50
CA VAL A 78 8.77 15.16 8.64
C VAL A 78 9.81 15.93 9.44
N HIS A 79 11.05 15.94 8.97
CA HIS A 79 12.18 16.64 9.60
C HIS A 79 12.59 17.89 8.82
N LYS A 80 12.41 17.90 7.49
CA LYS A 80 12.72 19.03 6.60
C LYS A 80 11.48 19.35 5.76
N LYS A 81 11.13 20.63 5.66
CA LYS A 81 9.98 21.13 4.87
C LYS A 81 10.45 21.62 3.49
N ASN A 82 9.52 21.72 2.54
CA ASN A 82 9.78 22.16 1.16
C ASN A 82 10.77 21.27 0.38
N VAL A 83 10.83 19.97 0.71
CA VAL A 83 11.68 18.99 0.00
C VAL A 83 10.79 18.08 -0.85
N ASN A 84 11.22 17.77 -2.08
CA ASN A 84 10.56 16.77 -2.91
C ASN A 84 10.97 15.36 -2.44
N VAL A 85 10.02 14.59 -1.92
CA VAL A 85 10.28 13.25 -1.39
C VAL A 85 9.77 12.19 -2.37
N LYS A 86 10.67 11.31 -2.80
CA LYS A 86 10.33 10.14 -3.61
C LYS A 86 10.05 8.94 -2.71
N CYS A 87 8.91 8.28 -2.90
CA CYS A 87 8.55 7.07 -2.16
C CYS A 87 8.11 5.94 -3.09
N ARG A 88 8.20 4.70 -2.59
CA ARG A 88 7.65 3.48 -3.18
C ARG A 88 6.69 2.86 -2.19
N TYR A 89 5.54 2.43 -2.67
CA TYR A 89 4.58 1.72 -1.85
C TYR A 89 3.91 0.59 -2.62
N GLY A 90 3.29 -0.32 -1.89
CA GLY A 90 2.51 -1.41 -2.49
C GLY A 90 2.16 -2.51 -1.50
N VAL A 91 1.44 -3.48 -2.03
CA VAL A 91 1.07 -4.74 -1.38
C VAL A 91 1.66 -5.87 -2.23
N GLN A 92 2.23 -6.88 -1.59
CA GLN A 92 2.92 -7.98 -2.27
C GLN A 92 2.09 -9.26 -2.13
N ASP A 93 1.67 -9.79 -3.28
CA ASP A 93 0.95 -11.05 -3.45
C ASP A 93 1.57 -11.84 -4.61
N GLY A 94 2.62 -12.63 -4.32
CA GLY A 94 3.38 -13.45 -5.28
C GLY A 94 4.17 -12.68 -6.36
N SER A 95 3.60 -11.63 -6.92
CA SER A 95 4.15 -10.65 -7.86
C SER A 95 4.21 -9.27 -7.19
N THR A 96 5.30 -8.54 -7.41
CA THR A 96 5.54 -7.27 -6.68
C THR A 96 4.89 -6.11 -7.43
N PHE A 97 3.76 -5.59 -6.96
CA PHE A 97 3.20 -4.34 -7.48
C PHE A 97 3.89 -3.12 -6.86
N ILE A 98 4.95 -2.62 -7.50
CA ILE A 98 5.67 -1.41 -7.05
C ILE A 98 5.07 -0.17 -7.70
N LYS A 99 4.18 0.54 -7.00
CA LYS A 99 3.73 1.88 -7.43
C LYS A 99 4.72 2.95 -6.91
N ARG A 100 5.05 3.93 -7.76
CA ARG A 100 6.01 5.03 -7.46
C ARG A 100 5.26 6.36 -7.37
N ILE A 101 5.53 7.16 -6.34
CA ILE A 101 4.94 8.50 -6.18
C ILE A 101 5.99 9.54 -5.76
N ARG A 102 5.64 10.82 -5.96
CA ARG A 102 6.35 12.00 -5.46
C ARG A 102 5.34 12.94 -4.82
N PHE A 103 5.70 13.61 -3.73
CA PHE A 103 4.90 14.67 -3.12
C PHE A 103 5.81 15.74 -2.49
N GLN A 104 5.27 16.95 -2.30
CA GLN A 104 5.95 18.08 -1.67
C GLN A 104 5.51 18.20 -0.20
N THR A 105 6.48 18.26 0.72
CA THR A 105 6.27 18.35 2.18
C THR A 105 6.12 19.77 2.68
#